data_AF-A0A1Q6XDC9-F1
#
_entry.id   AF-A0A1Q6XDC9-F1
#
_cell.length_a   1.000
_cell.length_b   1.000
_cell.length_c   1.000
_cell.angle_alpha   90.00
_cell.angle_beta   90.00
_cell.angle_gamma   90.00
#
_symmetry.space_group_name_H-M   'P 1'
#
loop_
_entity.id
_entity.type
_entity.pdbx_description
1 polymer ?
#
loop_
_entity_poly.entity_id
_entity_poly.type
_entity_poly.pdbx_seq_one_letter_code
_entity_poly.pdbx_strand_id
1 'polypeptide(L)'
;MKERRLRLIAPFFVLFTAHAATFSQPSPAANAPASRQDVLKLFKVMHIHDQMRSVMDSMTKQQSALVHETMKKRYPQIAEERLEQFDAMMEESMKDFPVDAIIDDLVPVYQKHLTRTDVTAMNVFYSSPTGQKLLREMPAMTEESMRLSYGRMQKQMDAMMDRMQKMMKEEEPDKKPKPPAKPDTQ
;
A
#
# COMPACT_ATOMS: atom_id res chain seq x y z
N MET A 1 84.90 37.26 -8.91
CA MET A 1 84.03 36.88 -10.05
C MET A 1 82.83 36.13 -9.47
N LYS A 2 81.63 36.72 -9.34
CA LYS A 2 80.59 36.83 -10.39
C LYS A 2 80.36 35.45 -11.04
N GLU A 3 79.22 34.75 -10.94
CA GLU A 3 77.81 35.15 -10.83
C GLU A 3 76.93 34.03 -10.21
N ARG A 4 75.87 34.43 -9.50
CA ARG A 4 74.68 33.63 -9.19
C ARG A 4 73.81 33.50 -10.45
N ARG A 5 73.30 32.31 -10.77
CA ARG A 5 72.08 32.12 -11.59
C ARG A 5 71.26 30.98 -10.99
N LEU A 6 70.33 31.30 -10.07
CA LEU A 6 68.92 31.65 -10.30
C LEU A 6 68.11 30.45 -10.80
N ARG A 7 67.45 29.78 -9.84
CA ARG A 7 66.45 28.73 -10.04
C ARG A 7 65.27 29.32 -10.80
N LEU A 8 65.01 28.83 -12.01
CA LEU A 8 63.79 29.11 -12.75
C LEU A 8 62.78 28.00 -12.49
N ILE A 9 61.80 28.34 -11.67
CA ILE A 9 60.58 27.57 -11.40
C ILE A 9 59.76 27.59 -12.69
N ALA A 10 59.52 26.41 -13.28
CA ALA A 10 58.62 26.26 -14.42
C ALA A 10 57.18 26.56 -13.96
N PRO A 11 56.41 27.43 -14.65
CA PRO A 11 55.04 27.71 -14.26
C PRO A 11 54.14 26.53 -14.66
N PHE A 12 53.52 25.95 -13.64
CA PHE A 12 52.44 24.98 -13.71
C PHE A 12 51.20 25.68 -14.30
N PHE A 13 51.02 25.65 -15.62
CA PHE A 13 49.77 26.08 -16.25
C PHE A 13 48.74 24.96 -16.07
N VAL A 14 47.96 25.06 -14.99
CA VAL A 14 46.72 24.30 -14.80
C VAL A 14 45.76 24.71 -15.91
N LEU A 15 45.60 23.85 -16.91
CA LEU A 15 44.49 23.92 -17.83
C LEU A 15 43.22 23.65 -17.00
N PHE A 16 42.49 24.72 -16.68
CA PHE A 16 41.15 24.62 -16.12
C PHE A 16 40.21 24.15 -17.23
N THR A 17 40.19 22.84 -17.49
CA THR A 17 39.17 22.25 -18.37
C THR A 17 37.82 22.46 -17.70
N ALA A 18 37.03 23.38 -18.25
CA ALA A 18 35.64 23.54 -17.93
C ALA A 18 34.95 22.17 -18.05
N HIS A 19 34.68 21.53 -16.92
CA HIS A 19 33.78 20.39 -16.87
C HIS A 19 32.38 20.94 -17.12
N ALA A 20 31.99 21.01 -18.39
CA ALA A 20 30.58 21.05 -18.71
C ALA A 20 30.00 19.77 -18.10
N ALA A 21 29.22 19.92 -17.04
CA ALA A 21 28.37 18.86 -16.55
C ALA A 21 27.38 18.56 -17.68
N THR A 22 27.73 17.65 -18.57
CA THR A 22 26.79 17.00 -19.47
C THR A 22 25.79 16.29 -18.58
N PHE A 23 24.65 16.94 -18.34
CA PHE A 23 23.44 16.23 -17.94
C PHE A 23 23.21 15.16 -19.00
N SER A 24 23.57 13.92 -18.67
CA SER A 24 23.32 12.78 -19.53
C SER A 24 21.80 12.62 -19.58
N GLN A 25 21.16 13.18 -20.60
CA GLN A 25 19.75 12.86 -20.85
C GLN A 25 19.68 11.35 -21.10
N PRO A 26 18.81 10.62 -20.39
CA PRO A 26 18.64 9.20 -20.61
C PRO A 26 18.35 8.98 -22.10
N SER A 27 19.09 8.05 -22.73
CA SER A 27 18.95 7.77 -24.16
C SER A 27 17.47 7.51 -24.51
N PRO A 28 17.00 7.79 -25.73
CA PRO A 28 15.60 7.56 -26.12
C PRO A 28 15.12 6.13 -25.81
N ALA A 29 16.02 5.14 -25.88
CA ALA A 29 15.75 3.75 -25.51
C ALA A 29 15.54 3.52 -24.00
N ALA A 30 16.09 4.37 -23.13
CA ALA A 30 15.91 4.33 -21.67
C ALA A 30 14.48 4.74 -21.24
N ASN A 31 13.85 5.63 -22.02
CA ASN A 31 12.47 6.08 -21.80
C ASN A 31 11.42 5.27 -22.58
N ALA A 32 11.84 4.29 -23.39
CA ALA A 32 10.92 3.37 -24.05
C ALA A 32 10.22 2.46 -23.03
N PRO A 33 9.02 1.93 -23.33
CA PRO A 33 8.39 0.91 -22.49
C PRO A 33 9.29 -0.30 -22.26
N ALA A 34 9.20 -0.91 -21.09
CA ALA A 34 9.91 -2.15 -20.78
C ALA A 34 9.45 -3.32 -21.66
N SER A 35 10.29 -4.32 -21.88
CA SER A 35 9.88 -5.54 -22.59
C SER A 35 8.90 -6.35 -21.74
N ARG A 36 8.04 -7.17 -22.38
CA ARG A 36 7.15 -8.11 -21.65
C ARG A 36 7.95 -9.00 -20.71
N GLN A 37 9.11 -9.50 -21.14
CA GLN A 37 9.96 -10.36 -20.34
C GLN A 37 10.47 -9.67 -19.07
N ASP A 38 10.87 -8.39 -19.16
CA ASP A 38 11.35 -7.64 -18.00
C ASP A 38 10.23 -7.36 -16.99
N VAL A 39 9.00 -7.12 -17.46
CA VAL A 39 7.82 -6.94 -16.61
C VAL A 39 7.43 -8.25 -15.93
N LEU A 40 7.42 -9.38 -16.66
CA LEU A 40 7.17 -10.69 -16.06
C LEU A 40 8.24 -11.07 -15.02
N LYS A 41 9.51 -10.70 -15.28
CA LYS A 41 10.57 -10.84 -14.27
C LYS A 41 10.29 -10.01 -13.03
N LEU A 42 9.83 -8.76 -13.21
CA LEU A 42 9.45 -7.88 -12.10
C LEU A 42 8.33 -8.52 -11.26
N PHE A 43 7.28 -9.01 -11.91
CA PHE A 43 6.17 -9.69 -11.25
C PHE A 43 6.63 -10.91 -10.45
N LYS A 44 7.56 -11.69 -11.03
CA LYS A 44 8.17 -12.84 -10.36
C LYS A 44 8.96 -12.43 -9.12
N VAL A 45 9.83 -11.44 -9.20
CA VAL A 45 10.66 -11.04 -8.03
C VAL A 45 9.83 -10.33 -6.95
N MET A 46 8.71 -9.73 -7.33
CA MET A 46 7.73 -9.17 -6.40
C MET A 46 6.77 -10.22 -5.83
N HIS A 47 6.79 -11.46 -6.32
CA HIS A 47 5.89 -12.54 -5.92
C HIS A 47 4.40 -12.23 -6.15
N ILE A 48 4.08 -11.51 -7.24
CA ILE A 48 2.69 -11.08 -7.52
C ILE A 48 1.75 -12.28 -7.67
N HIS A 49 2.20 -13.35 -8.34
CA HIS A 49 1.43 -14.58 -8.50
C HIS A 49 1.00 -15.17 -7.15
N ASP A 50 1.96 -15.32 -6.23
CA ASP A 50 1.71 -15.93 -4.92
C ASP A 50 0.84 -15.03 -4.03
N GLN A 51 1.04 -13.71 -4.12
CA GLN A 51 0.18 -12.74 -3.45
C GLN A 51 -1.27 -12.84 -3.94
N MET A 52 -1.50 -12.87 -5.26
CA MET A 52 -2.84 -13.03 -5.82
C MET A 52 -3.51 -14.31 -5.34
N ARG A 53 -2.78 -15.44 -5.37
CA ARG A 53 -3.28 -16.72 -4.85
C ARG A 53 -3.63 -16.64 -3.36
N SER A 54 -2.79 -16.01 -2.56
CA SER A 54 -3.03 -15.83 -1.11
C SER A 54 -4.27 -14.97 -0.83
N VAL A 55 -4.48 -13.91 -1.60
CA VAL A 55 -5.67 -13.06 -1.51
C VAL A 55 -6.94 -13.85 -1.88
N MET A 56 -6.90 -14.64 -2.95
CA MET A 56 -8.02 -15.49 -3.36
C MET A 56 -8.33 -16.57 -2.32
N ASP A 57 -7.32 -17.23 -1.76
CA ASP A 57 -7.48 -18.21 -0.68
C ASP A 57 -8.14 -17.59 0.56
N SER A 58 -7.66 -16.41 0.97
CA SER A 58 -8.23 -15.67 2.11
C SER A 58 -9.69 -15.28 1.87
N MET A 59 -10.01 -14.80 0.66
CA MET A 59 -11.38 -14.45 0.26
C MET A 59 -12.29 -15.68 0.24
N THR A 60 -11.80 -16.81 -0.26
CA THR A 60 -12.55 -18.09 -0.30
C THR A 60 -12.88 -18.57 1.10
N LYS A 61 -11.90 -18.55 2.01
CA LYS A 61 -12.10 -18.91 3.43
C LYS A 61 -13.11 -18.00 4.11
N GLN A 62 -13.01 -16.69 3.89
CA GLN A 62 -13.97 -15.73 4.44
C GLN A 62 -15.39 -15.99 3.92
N GLN A 63 -15.53 -16.29 2.63
CA GLN A 63 -16.82 -16.57 2.02
C GLN A 63 -17.42 -17.90 2.49
N SER A 64 -16.60 -18.95 2.63
CA SER A 64 -16.98 -20.23 3.22
C SER A 64 -17.54 -20.03 4.63
N ALA A 65 -16.82 -19.30 5.50
CA ALA A 65 -17.27 -19.01 6.86
C ALA A 65 -18.63 -18.29 6.89
N LEU A 66 -18.84 -17.31 6.00
CA LEU A 66 -20.11 -16.60 5.87
C LEU A 66 -21.25 -17.51 5.40
N VAL A 67 -20.97 -18.40 4.43
CA VAL A 67 -21.94 -19.38 3.95
C VAL A 67 -22.31 -20.35 5.06
N HIS A 68 -21.34 -20.85 5.83
CA HIS A 68 -21.57 -21.72 6.97
C HIS A 68 -22.48 -21.07 8.01
N GLU A 69 -22.17 -19.82 8.41
CA GLU A 69 -22.98 -19.07 9.35
C GLU A 69 -24.43 -18.93 8.86
N THR A 70 -24.59 -18.53 7.60
CA THR A 70 -25.90 -18.34 6.96
C THR A 70 -26.70 -19.65 6.88
N MET A 71 -26.04 -20.75 6.53
CA MET A 71 -26.65 -22.07 6.42
C MET A 71 -27.06 -22.62 7.79
N LYS A 72 -26.19 -22.53 8.80
CA LYS A 72 -26.53 -22.94 10.18
C LYS A 72 -27.70 -22.14 10.74
N LYS A 73 -27.79 -20.84 10.43
CA LYS A 73 -28.92 -19.99 10.84
C LYS A 73 -30.24 -20.37 10.17
N ARG A 74 -30.21 -20.69 8.87
CA ARG A 74 -31.41 -21.03 8.08
C ARG A 74 -31.85 -22.49 8.24
N TYR A 75 -30.89 -23.37 8.45
CA TYR A 75 -31.06 -24.81 8.59
C TYR A 75 -30.30 -25.29 9.84
N PRO A 76 -30.88 -25.13 11.05
CA PRO A 76 -30.19 -25.43 12.31
C PRO A 76 -29.74 -26.90 12.47
N GLN A 77 -30.31 -27.80 11.66
CA GLN A 77 -30.01 -29.24 11.64
C GLN A 77 -29.17 -29.65 10.42
N ILE A 78 -28.52 -28.70 9.75
CA ILE A 78 -27.64 -29.03 8.63
C ILE A 78 -26.50 -29.93 9.12
N ALA A 79 -26.28 -31.04 8.42
CA ALA A 79 -25.19 -31.96 8.71
C ALA A 79 -23.84 -31.30 8.34
N GLU A 80 -22.80 -31.51 9.15
CA GLU A 80 -21.50 -30.89 8.92
C GLU A 80 -20.89 -31.36 7.59
N GLU A 81 -21.13 -32.61 7.19
CA GLU A 81 -20.69 -33.15 5.90
C GLU A 81 -21.24 -32.36 4.70
N ARG A 82 -22.43 -31.75 4.84
CA ARG A 82 -23.01 -30.90 3.79
C ARG A 82 -22.28 -29.57 3.69
N LEU A 83 -21.77 -29.04 4.80
CA LEU A 83 -20.96 -27.83 4.83
C LEU A 83 -19.57 -28.09 4.26
N GLU A 84 -18.96 -29.22 4.60
CA GLU A 84 -17.69 -29.65 4.00
C GLU A 84 -17.82 -29.86 2.48
N GLN A 85 -18.95 -30.39 1.99
CA GLN A 85 -19.22 -30.47 0.55
C GLN A 85 -19.30 -29.10 -0.11
N PHE A 86 -19.87 -28.09 0.55
CA PHE A 86 -19.86 -26.72 0.04
C PHE A 86 -18.45 -26.15 -0.02
N ASP A 87 -17.63 -26.40 1.00
CA ASP A 87 -16.23 -25.95 1.02
C ASP A 87 -15.43 -26.59 -0.11
N ALA A 88 -15.56 -27.91 -0.30
CA ALA A 88 -14.91 -28.62 -1.39
C ALA A 88 -15.34 -28.09 -2.77
N MET A 89 -16.63 -27.76 -2.95
CA MET A 89 -17.13 -27.17 -4.19
C MET A 89 -16.56 -25.77 -4.44
N MET A 90 -16.44 -24.95 -3.39
CA MET A 90 -15.83 -23.62 -3.48
C MET A 90 -14.34 -23.71 -3.79
N GLU A 91 -13.61 -24.61 -3.13
CA GLU A 91 -12.19 -24.84 -3.40
C GLU A 91 -11.97 -25.32 -4.83
N GLU A 92 -12.76 -26.30 -5.30
CA GLU A 92 -12.71 -26.79 -6.68
C GLU A 92 -12.94 -25.66 -7.69
N SER A 93 -13.92 -24.80 -7.44
CA SER A 93 -14.23 -23.65 -8.31
C SER A 93 -13.07 -22.65 -8.40
N MET A 94 -12.18 -22.61 -7.40
CA MET A 94 -11.01 -21.74 -7.40
C MET A 94 -9.78 -22.35 -8.08
N LYS A 95 -9.74 -23.67 -8.31
CA LYS A 95 -8.59 -24.33 -8.95
C LYS A 95 -8.36 -23.84 -10.39
N ASP A 96 -9.45 -23.60 -11.11
CA ASP A 96 -9.43 -23.13 -12.50
C ASP A 96 -9.38 -21.59 -12.61
N PHE A 97 -9.20 -20.88 -11.49
CA PHE A 97 -9.10 -19.43 -11.53
C PHE A 97 -7.86 -19.00 -12.33
N PRO A 98 -8.00 -18.19 -13.38
CA PRO A 98 -6.95 -17.99 -14.40
C PRO A 98 -5.92 -16.94 -13.97
N VAL A 99 -5.19 -17.20 -12.87
CA VAL A 99 -4.18 -16.27 -12.33
C VAL A 99 -3.16 -15.87 -13.40
N ASP A 100 -2.67 -16.83 -14.18
CA ASP A 100 -1.68 -16.57 -15.23
C ASP A 100 -2.20 -15.63 -16.32
N ALA A 101 -3.45 -15.78 -16.73
CA ALA A 101 -4.06 -14.89 -17.71
C ALA A 101 -4.18 -13.46 -17.17
N ILE A 102 -4.55 -13.30 -15.90
CA ILE A 102 -4.62 -11.99 -15.25
C ILE A 102 -3.22 -11.35 -15.18
N ILE A 103 -2.18 -12.13 -14.84
CA ILE A 103 -0.80 -11.64 -14.83
C ILE A 103 -0.38 -11.17 -16.23
N ASP A 104 -0.76 -11.89 -17.27
CA ASP A 104 -0.50 -11.51 -18.65
C ASP A 104 -1.21 -10.21 -19.04
N ASP A 105 -2.46 -10.02 -18.61
CA ASP A 105 -3.23 -8.79 -18.82
C ASP A 105 -2.66 -7.58 -18.06
N LEU A 106 -1.93 -7.80 -16.96
CA LEU A 106 -1.25 -6.74 -16.21
C LEU A 106 0.02 -6.21 -16.91
N VAL A 107 0.63 -6.98 -17.81
CA VAL A 107 1.85 -6.55 -18.54
C VAL A 107 1.66 -5.21 -19.25
N PRO A 108 0.66 -5.02 -20.14
CA PRO A 108 0.46 -3.75 -20.84
C PRO A 108 0.14 -2.60 -19.88
N VAL A 109 -0.47 -2.87 -18.72
CA VAL A 109 -0.71 -1.83 -17.69
C VAL A 109 0.62 -1.29 -17.16
N TYR A 110 1.55 -2.16 -16.80
CA TYR A 110 2.87 -1.73 -16.32
C TYR A 110 3.69 -1.05 -17.43
N GLN A 111 3.65 -1.56 -18.67
CA GLN A 111 4.34 -0.95 -19.80
C GLN A 111 3.83 0.45 -20.14
N LYS A 112 2.56 0.75 -19.84
CA LYS A 112 1.98 2.09 -20.02
C LYS A 112 2.51 3.11 -19.01
N HIS A 113 2.87 2.66 -17.80
CA HIS A 113 3.21 3.55 -16.68
C HIS A 113 4.70 3.56 -16.34
N LEU A 114 5.46 2.54 -16.74
CA LEU A 114 6.86 2.38 -16.40
C LEU A 114 7.73 2.31 -17.65
N THR A 115 8.87 3.00 -17.59
CA THR A 115 9.89 2.89 -18.62
C THR A 115 10.73 1.62 -18.43
N ARG A 116 11.51 1.26 -19.45
CA ARG A 116 12.50 0.19 -19.38
C ARG A 116 13.50 0.42 -18.24
N THR A 117 13.88 1.67 -18.00
CA THR A 117 14.82 2.02 -16.92
C THR A 117 14.19 1.75 -15.55
N ASP A 118 12.93 2.15 -15.36
CA ASP A 118 12.20 1.92 -14.11
C ASP A 118 12.09 0.42 -13.80
N VAL A 119 11.59 -0.37 -14.76
CA VAL A 119 11.42 -1.82 -14.59
C VAL A 119 12.76 -2.52 -14.35
N THR A 120 13.84 -2.07 -14.99
CA THR A 120 15.19 -2.61 -14.75
C THR A 120 15.66 -2.30 -13.33
N ALA A 121 15.52 -1.06 -12.88
CA ALA A 121 15.91 -0.64 -11.54
C ALA A 121 15.10 -1.37 -10.46
N MET A 122 13.78 -1.50 -10.66
CA MET A 122 12.90 -2.25 -9.77
C MET A 122 13.30 -3.73 -9.72
N ASN A 123 13.58 -4.35 -10.86
CA ASN A 123 14.07 -5.73 -10.90
C ASN A 123 15.35 -5.90 -10.07
N VAL A 124 16.33 -5.00 -10.20
CA VAL A 124 17.57 -5.03 -9.41
C VAL A 124 17.27 -4.88 -7.92
N PHE A 125 16.47 -3.88 -7.55
CA PHE A 125 16.15 -3.61 -6.16
C PHE A 125 15.39 -4.76 -5.51
N TYR A 126 14.27 -5.21 -6.09
CA TYR A 126 13.46 -6.29 -5.53
C TYR A 126 14.18 -7.64 -5.57
N SER A 127 15.17 -7.85 -6.44
CA SER A 127 16.01 -9.07 -6.37
C SER A 127 17.05 -9.03 -5.25
N SER A 128 17.35 -7.85 -4.68
CA SER A 128 18.37 -7.71 -3.63
C SER A 128 17.88 -8.28 -2.29
N PRO A 129 18.79 -8.66 -1.36
CA PRO A 129 18.42 -9.08 -0.01
C PRO A 129 17.55 -8.05 0.73
N THR A 130 17.85 -6.76 0.56
CA THR A 130 17.08 -5.66 1.15
C THR A 130 15.69 -5.53 0.53
N GLY A 131 15.58 -5.58 -0.79
CA GLY A 131 14.29 -5.53 -1.48
C GLY A 131 13.40 -6.72 -1.12
N GLN A 132 13.96 -7.92 -1.08
CA GLN A 132 13.24 -9.12 -0.62
C GLN A 132 12.84 -9.02 0.86
N LYS A 133 13.69 -8.46 1.73
CA LYS A 133 13.31 -8.20 3.14
C LYS A 133 12.15 -7.21 3.20
N LEU A 134 12.19 -6.13 2.43
CA LEU A 134 11.10 -5.14 2.40
C LEU A 134 9.78 -5.80 2.00
N LEU A 135 9.76 -6.64 0.97
CA LEU A 135 8.54 -7.37 0.55
C LEU A 135 8.00 -8.28 1.66
N ARG A 136 8.88 -8.97 2.41
CA ARG A 136 8.46 -9.84 3.52
C ARG A 136 7.95 -9.07 4.75
N GLU A 137 8.55 -7.93 5.06
CA GLU A 137 8.24 -7.15 6.27
C GLU A 137 7.07 -6.17 6.05
N MET A 138 6.81 -5.78 4.80
CA MET A 138 5.75 -4.83 4.42
C MET A 138 4.38 -5.14 5.06
N PRO A 139 3.87 -6.39 5.05
CA PRO A 139 2.60 -6.70 5.70
C PRO A 139 2.62 -6.43 7.21
N ALA A 140 3.66 -6.89 7.93
CA ALA A 140 3.79 -6.71 9.38
C ALA A 140 3.95 -5.23 9.75
N MET A 141 4.76 -4.49 8.99
CA MET A 141 4.90 -3.04 9.18
C MET A 141 3.58 -2.30 8.95
N THR A 142 2.80 -2.72 7.96
CA THR A 142 1.49 -2.13 7.65
C THR A 142 0.51 -2.42 8.78
N GLU A 143 0.46 -3.67 9.27
CA GLU A 143 -0.37 -4.08 10.41
C GLU A 143 -0.03 -3.28 11.68
N GLU A 144 1.26 -3.17 12.01
CA GLU A 144 1.71 -2.39 13.17
C GLU A 144 1.33 -0.91 13.03
N SER A 145 1.54 -0.33 11.84
CA SER A 145 1.19 1.06 11.54
C SER A 145 -0.32 1.32 11.68
N MET A 146 -1.16 0.39 11.22
CA MET A 146 -2.62 0.49 11.38
C MET A 146 -3.02 0.42 12.85
N ARG A 147 -2.45 -0.50 13.64
CA ARG A 147 -2.73 -0.63 15.08
C ARG A 147 -2.37 0.65 15.85
N LEU A 148 -1.22 1.24 15.54
CA LEU A 148 -0.81 2.52 16.13
C LEU A 148 -1.77 3.66 15.74
N SER A 149 -2.20 3.70 14.49
CA SER A 149 -3.12 4.72 13.99
C SER A 149 -4.51 4.60 14.62
N TYR A 150 -5.03 3.37 14.74
CA TYR A 150 -6.32 3.10 15.37
C TYR A 150 -6.36 3.58 16.83
N GLY A 151 -5.31 3.30 17.62
CA GLY A 151 -5.25 3.77 19.00
C GLY A 151 -5.23 5.30 19.14
N ARG A 152 -4.63 6.02 18.18
CA ARG A 152 -4.69 7.49 18.15
C ARG A 152 -6.08 8.00 17.77
N MET A 153 -6.69 7.39 16.76
CA MET A 153 -8.04 7.73 16.30
C MET A 153 -9.07 7.50 17.41
N GLN A 154 -8.98 6.39 18.14
CA GLN A 154 -9.86 6.09 19.28
C GLN A 154 -9.79 7.18 20.35
N LYS A 155 -8.58 7.56 20.80
CA LYS A 155 -8.40 8.66 21.77
C LYS A 155 -8.99 9.98 21.29
N GLN A 156 -8.86 10.27 19.99
CA GLN A 156 -9.44 11.47 19.40
C GLN A 156 -10.97 11.43 19.39
N MET A 157 -11.56 10.27 19.09
CA MET A 157 -13.02 10.09 19.15
C MET A 157 -13.55 10.21 20.58
N ASP A 158 -12.86 9.61 21.55
CA ASP A 158 -13.23 9.73 22.98
C ASP A 158 -13.23 11.21 23.41
N ALA A 159 -12.17 11.95 23.08
CA ALA A 159 -12.09 13.38 23.38
C ALA A 159 -13.17 14.21 22.67
N MET A 160 -13.58 13.83 21.46
CA MET A 160 -14.69 14.47 20.75
C MET A 160 -16.03 14.21 21.44
N MET A 161 -16.28 12.96 21.86
CA MET A 161 -17.49 12.58 22.58
C MET A 161 -17.58 13.29 23.93
N ASP A 162 -16.47 13.41 24.67
CA ASP A 162 -16.40 14.16 25.92
C ASP A 162 -16.75 15.64 25.72
N ARG A 163 -16.24 16.27 24.64
CA ARG A 163 -16.57 17.66 24.29
C ARG A 163 -18.04 17.81 23.94
N MET A 164 -18.60 16.89 23.15
CA MET A 164 -20.02 16.90 22.78
C MET A 164 -20.92 16.77 24.01
N GLN A 165 -20.58 15.87 24.94
CA GLN A 165 -21.31 15.72 26.21
C GLN A 165 -21.26 16.98 27.07
N LYS A 166 -20.12 17.68 27.11
CA LYS A 166 -20.00 18.96 27.82
C LYS A 166 -20.89 20.03 27.20
N MET A 167 -20.87 20.19 25.88
CA MET A 167 -21.75 21.14 25.18
C MET A 167 -23.22 20.87 25.47
N MET A 168 -23.69 19.62 25.39
CA MET A 168 -25.10 19.30 25.68
C MET A 168 -25.50 19.59 27.13
N LYS A 169 -24.59 19.46 28.10
CA LYS A 169 -24.84 19.80 29.51
C LYS A 169 -24.82 21.32 29.76
N GLU A 170 -24.00 22.05 29.01
CA GLU A 170 -23.90 23.51 29.11
C GLU A 170 -25.06 24.24 28.40
N GLU A 171 -25.72 23.60 27.44
CA GLU A 171 -26.96 24.09 26.80
C GLU A 171 -28.24 23.83 27.65
N GLU A 172 -28.11 23.12 28.79
CA GLU A 172 -29.22 22.79 29.71
C GLU A 172 -29.55 23.78 30.86
N PRO A 173 -29.12 25.06 30.89
CA PRO A 173 -29.73 26.03 31.82
C PRO A 173 -30.21 27.31 31.12
N ASP A 174 -31.49 27.37 30.71
CA ASP A 174 -32.44 28.44 31.10
C ASP A 174 -33.88 28.23 30.54
N LYS A 175 -34.50 27.07 30.77
CA LYS A 175 -35.98 26.98 30.72
C LYS A 175 -36.57 27.05 32.12
N LYS A 176 -36.43 28.21 32.78
CA LYS A 176 -37.32 28.55 33.90
C LYS A 176 -38.75 28.72 33.35
N PRO A 177 -39.76 28.03 33.91
CA PRO A 177 -41.14 28.23 33.47
C PRO A 177 -41.58 29.65 33.82
N LYS A 178 -42.04 30.40 32.82
CA LYS A 178 -42.68 31.71 33.01
C LYS A 178 -43.96 31.49 33.85
N PRO A 179 -44.17 32.20 34.97
CA PRO A 179 -45.36 32.00 35.80
C PRO A 179 -46.64 32.27 34.98
N PRO A 180 -47.74 31.53 35.20
CA PRO A 180 -48.99 31.79 34.51
C PRO A 180 -49.48 33.20 34.86
N ALA A 181 -49.85 33.97 33.84
CA ALA A 181 -50.53 35.24 34.01
C ALA A 181 -51.83 35.00 34.79
N LYS A 182 -52.08 35.81 35.83
CA LYS A 182 -53.31 35.74 36.61
C LYS A 182 -54.52 36.07 35.72
N PRO A 183 -55.69 35.46 35.96
CA PRO A 183 -56.91 35.86 35.26
C PRO A 183 -57.32 37.26 35.74
N ASP A 184 -57.55 38.18 34.81
CA ASP A 184 -58.22 39.44 35.12
C ASP A 184 -59.69 39.15 35.45
N THR A 185 -60.06 39.49 36.67
CA THR A 185 -61.43 39.51 37.15
C THR A 185 -62.12 40.77 36.67
N GLN A 186 -63.07 40.64 35.74
CA GLN A 186 -64.37 41.35 35.72
C GLN A 186 -65.24 40.88 34.55
#